data_AF-A0A960H460-F1
#
_entry.id   AF-A0A960H460-F1
#
_cell.length_a   1.000
_cell.length_b   1.000
_cell.length_c   1.000
_cell.angle_alpha   90.00
_cell.angle_beta   90.00
_cell.angle_gamma   90.00
#
_symmetry.space_group_name_H-M   'P 1'
#
loop_
_entity.id
_entity.type
_entity.pdbx_description
1 polymer ?
#
loop_
_entity_poly.entity_id
_entity_poly.type
_entity_poly.pdbx_seq_one_letter_code
_entity_poly.pdbx_strand_id
1 'polypeptide(L)'
;MPAPSVFVGLELDADAYAGVPCWSGGPSYWAHTTVAVAYELRYATEVQPSMCNGGIGKKTLIVIAAAMARYADWSTGRNCRPTNDQLAAATGFCERTIQRAHECLRLLGVATEVLRGRQRTYTERMASWRMGDRHRGWASVWALHDNPQINRVIHSLSPHLERSPVTTTSPCFRSPITTHTGARARHHGAARRRAPDEKGRRLASRWRADPDTPPWARMYTTGSWAGMLAAPAAAGWTPADLTALVADWLGTGHWIPNAPARPIALLGTLLAWHTSHNSLSDRPAALDEAREAQARAAEQARAAAAEQARREHAEGRARGKAAATGPGRAAAFEALATARKRAAHRRTTAAAAEQAARDEPVAHARRARRGANDFYRRDLWR
;
A
#
# COMPACT_ATOMS: atom_id res chain seq x y z
N MET A 1 18.88 -15.22 -28.45
CA MET A 1 18.72 -15.94 -27.17
C MET A 1 17.27 -15.80 -26.70
N PRO A 2 16.52 -16.89 -26.49
CA PRO A 2 15.17 -16.80 -25.95
C PRO A 2 15.16 -16.17 -24.53
N ALA A 3 14.00 -15.66 -24.11
CA ALA A 3 13.86 -15.00 -22.80
C ALA A 3 13.93 -15.99 -21.63
N PRO A 4 14.47 -15.57 -20.46
CA PRO A 4 14.52 -16.39 -19.24
C PRO A 4 13.14 -16.86 -18.75
N SER A 5 12.07 -16.13 -19.06
CA SER A 5 10.68 -16.46 -18.72
C SER A 5 10.00 -17.45 -19.67
N VAL A 6 10.67 -17.83 -20.75
CA VAL A 6 10.19 -18.84 -21.70
C VAL A 6 10.85 -20.19 -21.39
N PHE A 7 11.80 -20.25 -20.46
CA PHE A 7 12.28 -21.52 -19.92
C PHE A 7 11.19 -22.05 -18.99
N VAL A 8 10.76 -23.28 -19.20
CA VAL A 8 10.13 -24.02 -18.10
C VAL A 8 11.20 -24.07 -17.03
N GLY A 9 11.03 -23.27 -15.99
CA GLY A 9 11.88 -23.29 -14.80
C GLY A 9 11.11 -24.02 -13.72
N LEU A 10 11.82 -24.83 -12.93
CA LEU A 10 11.27 -25.26 -11.65
C LEU A 10 11.19 -24.03 -10.74
N GLU A 11 10.06 -23.34 -10.77
CA GLU A 11 9.75 -22.30 -9.79
C GLU A 11 9.29 -22.97 -8.50
N LEU A 12 9.81 -22.46 -7.38
CA LEU A 12 9.40 -22.92 -6.05
C LEU A 12 8.30 -21.99 -5.55
N ASP A 13 7.34 -22.55 -4.80
CA ASP A 13 6.30 -21.75 -4.15
C ASP A 13 6.92 -20.72 -3.20
N ALA A 14 6.19 -19.62 -2.96
CA ALA A 14 6.69 -18.48 -2.17
C ALA A 14 7.08 -18.87 -0.72
N ASP A 15 6.47 -19.94 -0.21
CA ASP A 15 6.67 -20.51 1.12
C ASP A 15 7.64 -21.71 1.14
N ALA A 16 8.23 -22.11 0.00
CA ALA A 16 9.15 -23.25 -0.07
C ALA A 16 10.39 -23.08 0.85
N TYR A 17 10.75 -21.85 1.18
CA TYR A 17 11.85 -21.53 2.10
C TYR A 17 11.38 -21.16 3.51
N ALA A 18 10.10 -21.39 3.84
CA ALA A 18 9.56 -21.09 5.16
C ALA A 18 10.32 -21.88 6.24
N GLY A 19 10.78 -21.18 7.28
CA GLY A 19 11.56 -21.78 8.37
C GLY A 19 13.04 -22.07 8.04
N VAL A 20 13.48 -21.88 6.79
CA VAL A 20 14.89 -22.09 6.41
C VAL A 20 15.67 -20.78 6.57
N PRO A 21 16.69 -20.72 7.45
CA PRO A 21 17.50 -19.51 7.63
C PRO A 21 18.26 -19.12 6.35
N CYS A 22 18.73 -17.88 6.31
CA CYS A 22 19.73 -17.46 5.33
C CYS A 22 21.13 -17.59 5.94
N TRP A 23 22.17 -17.67 5.10
CA TRP A 23 23.54 -17.47 5.59
C TRP A 23 23.77 -16.00 6.01
N SER A 24 24.69 -15.76 6.94
CA SER A 24 25.00 -14.41 7.43
C SER A 24 26.25 -13.78 6.78
N GLY A 25 27.25 -14.60 6.45
CA GLY A 25 28.58 -14.13 5.98
C GLY A 25 28.86 -14.31 4.48
N GLY A 26 27.91 -14.81 3.70
CA GLY A 26 28.08 -15.06 2.26
C GLY A 26 28.89 -16.32 1.93
N PRO A 27 29.20 -16.56 0.63
CA PRO A 27 29.73 -17.84 0.15
C PRO A 27 31.01 -18.32 0.81
N SER A 28 32.02 -17.44 0.91
CA SER A 28 33.33 -17.80 1.44
C SER A 28 33.28 -18.06 2.94
N TYR A 29 32.56 -17.23 3.70
CA TYR A 29 32.38 -17.43 5.14
C TYR A 29 31.63 -18.73 5.43
N TRP A 30 30.54 -18.99 4.69
CA TRP A 30 29.77 -20.21 4.88
C TRP A 30 30.62 -21.46 4.61
N ALA A 31 31.34 -21.51 3.48
CA ALA A 31 32.14 -22.68 3.13
C ALA A 31 33.38 -22.89 4.02
N HIS A 32 34.12 -21.82 4.33
CA HIS A 32 35.40 -21.92 5.03
C HIS A 32 35.29 -21.77 6.56
N THR A 33 34.23 -21.15 7.06
CA THR A 33 34.01 -20.94 8.50
C THR A 33 32.83 -21.77 9.00
N THR A 34 31.62 -21.54 8.51
CA THR A 34 30.42 -22.24 9.00
C THR A 34 30.53 -23.76 8.82
N VAL A 35 30.81 -24.23 7.60
CA VAL A 35 30.94 -25.68 7.30
C VAL A 35 32.15 -26.28 8.01
N ALA A 36 33.28 -25.56 8.04
CA ALA A 36 34.49 -26.06 8.68
C ALA A 36 34.33 -26.25 10.20
N VAL A 37 33.69 -25.29 10.88
CA VAL A 37 33.40 -25.37 12.31
C VAL A 37 32.33 -26.42 12.59
N ALA A 38 31.27 -26.47 11.77
CA ALA A 38 30.24 -27.50 11.88
C ALA A 38 30.84 -28.91 11.81
N TYR A 39 31.76 -29.12 10.86
CA TYR A 39 32.46 -30.39 10.69
C TYR A 39 33.24 -30.76 11.95
N GLU A 40 34.09 -29.86 12.46
CA GLU A 40 34.90 -30.16 13.67
C GLU A 40 34.04 -30.47 14.90
N LEU A 41 32.90 -29.78 15.06
CA LEU A 41 32.05 -29.96 16.23
C LEU A 41 31.22 -31.24 16.19
N ARG A 42 30.73 -31.64 15.01
CA ARG A 42 29.64 -32.63 14.89
C ARG A 42 29.97 -33.82 13.99
N TYR A 43 31.03 -33.75 13.17
CA TYR A 43 31.25 -34.75 12.15
C TYR A 43 31.53 -36.14 12.74
N ALA A 44 32.49 -36.24 13.65
CA ALA A 44 32.92 -37.51 14.22
C ALA A 44 31.85 -38.16 15.12
N THR A 45 31.11 -37.37 15.87
CA THR A 45 30.18 -37.83 16.91
C THR A 45 28.76 -38.08 16.39
N GLU A 46 28.25 -37.20 15.54
CA GLU A 46 26.83 -37.22 15.14
C GLU A 46 26.64 -37.59 13.66
N VAL A 47 27.45 -37.01 12.77
CA VAL A 47 27.22 -37.11 11.33
C VAL A 47 27.77 -38.40 10.73
N GLN A 48 29.04 -38.72 10.98
CA GLN A 48 29.71 -39.88 10.38
C GLN A 48 28.96 -41.21 10.66
N PRO A 49 28.46 -41.49 11.88
CA PRO A 49 27.68 -42.70 12.15
C PRO A 49 26.35 -42.75 11.39
N SER A 50 25.80 -41.58 11.04
CA SER A 50 24.50 -41.42 10.39
C SER A 50 24.59 -41.37 8.86
N MET A 51 25.80 -41.37 8.28
CA MET A 51 26.01 -41.34 6.83
C MET A 51 25.88 -42.73 6.21
N CYS A 52 24.98 -42.89 5.25
CA CYS A 52 24.72 -44.15 4.55
C CYS A 52 25.85 -44.56 3.60
N ASN A 53 26.59 -43.59 3.04
CA ASN A 53 27.55 -43.85 1.98
C ASN A 53 29.01 -43.88 2.44
N GLY A 54 29.29 -43.89 3.75
CA GLY A 54 30.64 -43.75 4.30
C GLY A 54 31.07 -42.28 4.46
N GLY A 55 32.26 -42.06 5.04
CA GLY A 55 32.72 -40.73 5.41
C GLY A 55 33.22 -39.85 4.25
N ILE A 56 33.39 -38.57 4.55
CA ILE A 56 34.04 -37.56 3.71
C ILE A 56 35.05 -36.77 4.54
N GLY A 57 36.23 -36.49 3.96
CA GLY A 57 37.26 -35.69 4.62
C GLY A 57 36.91 -34.19 4.64
N LYS A 58 37.32 -33.49 5.71
CA LYS A 58 37.07 -32.05 5.90
C LYS A 58 37.46 -31.19 4.69
N LYS A 59 38.68 -31.39 4.16
CA LYS A 59 39.20 -30.61 3.02
C LYS A 59 38.31 -30.78 1.78
N THR A 60 37.94 -32.02 1.47
CA THR A 60 37.04 -32.36 0.36
C THR A 60 35.68 -31.72 0.52
N LEU A 61 35.09 -31.79 1.73
CA LEU A 61 33.81 -31.17 2.01
C LEU A 61 33.84 -29.65 1.81
N ILE A 62 34.88 -28.97 2.30
CA ILE A 62 35.04 -27.52 2.16
C ILE A 62 35.16 -27.12 0.69
N VAL A 63 35.92 -27.87 -0.11
CA VAL A 63 36.06 -27.60 -1.57
C VAL A 63 34.71 -27.75 -2.28
N ILE A 64 33.94 -28.79 -1.98
CA ILE A 64 32.62 -29.00 -2.57
C ILE A 64 31.62 -27.95 -2.08
N ALA A 65 31.65 -27.60 -0.80
CA ALA A 65 30.83 -26.51 -0.24
C ALA A 65 31.15 -25.18 -0.94
N ALA A 66 32.42 -24.82 -1.10
CA ALA A 66 32.82 -23.61 -1.82
C ALA A 66 32.34 -23.63 -3.28
N ALA A 67 32.36 -24.80 -3.94
CA ALA A 67 31.79 -24.95 -5.28
C ALA A 67 30.27 -24.76 -5.29
N MET A 68 29.52 -25.38 -4.37
CA MET A 68 28.07 -25.20 -4.23
C MET A 68 27.68 -23.75 -3.99
N ALA A 69 28.43 -23.04 -3.13
CA ALA A 69 28.14 -21.66 -2.76
C ALA A 69 28.19 -20.69 -3.94
N ARG A 70 28.90 -21.05 -5.04
CA ARG A 70 28.92 -20.26 -6.29
C ARG A 70 27.59 -20.30 -7.06
N TYR A 71 26.76 -21.31 -6.82
CA TYR A 71 25.46 -21.49 -7.47
C TYR A 71 24.30 -20.95 -6.62
N ALA A 72 24.58 -20.48 -5.41
CA ALA A 72 23.58 -19.93 -4.51
C ALA A 72 23.41 -18.41 -4.69
N ASP A 73 22.23 -17.91 -4.35
CA ASP A 73 21.96 -16.48 -4.28
C ASP A 73 22.88 -15.83 -3.25
N TRP A 74 23.68 -14.86 -3.70
CA TRP A 74 24.75 -14.26 -2.89
C TRP A 74 24.28 -13.74 -1.53
N SER A 75 23.12 -13.09 -1.48
CA SER A 75 22.63 -12.44 -0.25
C SER A 75 21.95 -13.39 0.73
N THR A 76 21.47 -14.56 0.30
CA THR A 76 20.62 -15.43 1.12
C THR A 76 21.16 -16.85 1.27
N GLY A 77 21.99 -17.31 0.32
CA GLY A 77 22.42 -18.71 0.23
C GLY A 77 21.35 -19.64 -0.35
N ARG A 78 20.22 -19.09 -0.79
CA ARG A 78 19.09 -19.85 -1.35
C ARG A 78 19.27 -20.10 -2.84
N ASN A 79 18.33 -20.85 -3.43
CA ASN A 79 18.28 -21.11 -4.86
C ASN A 79 19.55 -21.76 -5.45
N CYS A 80 20.27 -22.55 -4.64
CA CYS A 80 21.46 -23.27 -5.07
C CYS A 80 21.05 -24.50 -5.88
N ARG A 81 21.33 -24.51 -7.18
CA ARG A 81 20.88 -25.57 -8.12
C ARG A 81 22.00 -26.24 -8.94
N PRO A 82 23.14 -26.61 -8.36
CA PRO A 82 24.16 -27.32 -9.12
C PRO A 82 23.74 -28.77 -9.39
N THR A 83 24.02 -29.29 -10.58
CA THR A 83 23.97 -30.74 -10.82
C THR A 83 25.20 -31.43 -10.22
N ASN A 84 25.09 -32.72 -9.92
CA ASN A 84 26.25 -33.50 -9.48
C ASN A 84 27.38 -33.45 -10.51
N ASP A 85 27.05 -33.51 -11.80
CA ASP A 85 28.02 -33.41 -12.91
C ASP A 85 28.73 -32.06 -12.94
N GLN A 86 28.00 -30.96 -12.68
CA GLN A 86 28.59 -29.63 -12.60
C GLN A 86 29.57 -29.51 -11.44
N LEU A 87 29.22 -30.04 -10.26
CA LEU A 87 30.12 -30.04 -9.12
C LEU A 87 31.33 -30.94 -9.36
N ALA A 88 31.12 -32.13 -9.92
CA ALA A 88 32.19 -33.04 -10.29
C ALA A 88 33.18 -32.39 -11.26
N ALA A 89 32.67 -31.70 -12.29
CA ALA A 89 33.50 -30.95 -13.24
C ALA A 89 34.21 -29.76 -12.57
N ALA A 90 33.55 -29.06 -11.65
CA ALA A 90 34.12 -27.89 -10.97
C ALA A 90 35.18 -28.23 -9.93
N THR A 91 35.09 -29.39 -9.27
CA THR A 91 35.97 -29.78 -8.16
C THR A 91 36.92 -30.93 -8.52
N GLY A 92 36.70 -31.63 -9.63
CA GLY A 92 37.45 -32.83 -10.01
C GLY A 92 37.13 -34.08 -9.18
N PHE A 93 36.04 -34.07 -8.39
CA PHE A 93 35.63 -35.22 -7.58
C PHE A 93 34.59 -36.06 -8.32
N CYS A 94 34.58 -37.37 -8.06
CA CYS A 94 33.55 -38.25 -8.63
C CYS A 94 32.17 -37.97 -8.03
N GLU A 95 31.11 -38.31 -8.78
CA GLU A 95 29.73 -38.10 -8.36
C GLU A 95 29.42 -38.69 -6.97
N ARG A 96 29.93 -39.89 -6.67
CA ARG A 96 29.73 -40.52 -5.35
C ARG A 96 30.26 -39.66 -4.20
N THR A 97 31.37 -38.96 -4.39
CA THR A 97 31.94 -38.03 -3.40
C THR A 97 31.08 -36.78 -3.25
N ILE A 98 30.51 -36.27 -4.35
CA ILE A 98 29.55 -35.16 -4.32
C ILE A 98 28.28 -35.55 -3.55
N GLN A 99 27.74 -36.75 -3.79
CA GLN A 99 26.56 -37.25 -3.07
C GLN A 99 26.83 -37.39 -1.56
N ARG A 100 28.00 -37.92 -1.17
CA ARG A 100 28.45 -37.94 0.24
C ARG A 100 28.55 -36.54 0.84
N ALA A 101 29.05 -35.56 0.08
CA ALA A 101 29.14 -34.18 0.54
C ALA A 101 27.75 -33.57 0.78
N HIS A 102 26.81 -33.76 -0.15
CA HIS A 102 25.42 -33.31 0.01
C HIS A 102 24.76 -33.93 1.25
N GLU A 103 24.97 -35.22 1.48
CA GLU A 103 24.51 -35.92 2.68
C GLU A 103 25.12 -35.32 3.95
N CYS A 104 26.44 -35.13 3.97
CA CYS A 104 27.16 -34.56 5.11
C CYS A 104 26.70 -33.13 5.43
N LEU A 105 26.56 -32.25 4.43
CA LEU A 105 26.08 -30.87 4.62
C LEU A 105 24.65 -30.83 5.19
N ARG A 106 23.78 -31.77 4.76
CA ARG A 106 22.43 -31.91 5.28
C ARG A 106 22.43 -32.32 6.75
N LEU A 107 23.21 -33.34 7.11
CA LEU A 107 23.31 -33.84 8.49
C LEU A 107 23.99 -32.84 9.45
N LEU A 108 24.97 -32.09 8.95
CA LEU A 108 25.57 -30.96 9.68
C LEU A 108 24.57 -29.82 9.92
N GLY A 109 23.42 -29.81 9.25
CA GLY A 109 22.39 -28.77 9.40
C GLY A 109 22.83 -27.41 8.87
N VAL A 110 23.72 -27.38 7.88
CA VAL A 110 24.23 -26.17 7.22
C VAL A 110 23.72 -26.03 5.78
N ALA A 111 23.03 -27.05 5.28
CA ALA A 111 22.32 -27.02 4.02
C ALA A 111 21.01 -27.79 4.13
N THR A 112 19.94 -27.21 3.59
CA THR A 112 18.63 -27.86 3.49
C THR A 112 18.31 -28.10 2.02
N GLU A 113 17.94 -29.33 1.69
CA GLU A 113 17.42 -29.66 0.37
C GLU A 113 15.94 -29.36 0.35
N VAL A 114 15.60 -28.21 -0.22
CA VAL A 114 14.24 -27.68 -0.26
C VAL A 114 13.39 -28.51 -1.23
N LEU A 115 13.98 -28.89 -2.36
CA LEU A 115 13.34 -29.75 -3.33
C LEU A 115 14.31 -30.80 -3.84
N ARG A 116 13.89 -32.05 -3.75
CA ARG A 116 14.61 -33.22 -4.28
C ARG A 116 14.53 -33.25 -5.79
N GLY A 117 15.69 -33.34 -6.45
CA GLY A 117 15.76 -33.45 -7.90
C GLY A 117 14.90 -34.62 -8.41
N ARG A 118 14.17 -34.39 -9.50
CA ARG A 118 13.26 -35.37 -10.10
C ARG A 118 13.35 -35.37 -11.61
N GLN A 119 12.93 -36.46 -12.24
CA GLN A 119 12.79 -36.46 -13.70
C GLN A 119 11.71 -35.48 -14.14
N ARG A 120 11.92 -34.84 -15.29
CA ARG A 120 10.93 -33.95 -15.89
C ARG A 120 9.77 -34.79 -16.40
N THR A 121 8.55 -34.28 -16.24
CA THR A 121 7.38 -34.86 -16.91
C THR A 121 7.51 -34.71 -18.43
N TYR A 122 6.74 -35.48 -19.20
CA TYR A 122 6.76 -35.34 -20.66
C TYR A 122 6.47 -33.90 -21.11
N THR A 123 5.50 -33.25 -20.47
CA THR A 123 5.12 -31.86 -20.76
C THR A 123 6.25 -30.88 -20.43
N GLU A 124 6.83 -30.97 -19.23
CA GLU A 124 8.00 -30.16 -18.82
C GLU A 124 9.19 -30.36 -19.75
N ARG A 125 9.42 -31.61 -20.18
CA ARG A 125 10.52 -31.98 -21.06
C ARG A 125 10.31 -31.43 -22.48
N MET A 126 9.13 -31.57 -23.07
CA MET A 126 8.86 -31.04 -24.42
C MET A 126 8.92 -29.51 -24.44
N ALA A 127 8.45 -28.87 -23.37
CA ALA A 127 8.56 -27.44 -23.25
C ALA A 127 10.03 -26.99 -23.05
N SER A 128 10.83 -27.68 -22.23
CA SER A 128 12.28 -27.42 -22.09
C SER A 128 13.04 -27.67 -23.40
N TRP A 129 12.68 -28.72 -24.14
CA TRP A 129 13.31 -29.11 -25.39
C TRP A 129 13.11 -28.09 -26.51
N ARG A 130 11.91 -27.49 -26.59
CA ARG A 130 11.63 -26.34 -27.48
C ARG A 130 12.52 -25.13 -27.17
N MET A 131 13.04 -25.04 -25.95
CA MET A 131 13.93 -23.98 -25.48
C MET A 131 15.42 -24.33 -25.58
N GLY A 132 15.74 -25.49 -26.16
CA GLY A 132 17.11 -25.97 -26.34
C GLY A 132 17.70 -26.69 -25.13
N ASP A 133 16.95 -26.82 -24.03
CA ASP A 133 17.36 -27.60 -22.87
C ASP A 133 17.02 -29.09 -23.09
N ARG A 134 18.08 -29.91 -23.22
CA ARG A 134 17.99 -31.35 -23.47
C ARG A 134 18.15 -32.19 -22.20
N HIS A 135 18.23 -31.57 -21.02
CA HIS A 135 18.38 -32.30 -19.76
C HIS A 135 17.10 -33.07 -19.40
N ARG A 136 17.31 -34.26 -18.82
CA ARG A 136 16.24 -35.24 -18.55
C ARG A 136 15.48 -34.96 -17.26
N GLY A 137 16.11 -34.28 -16.30
CA GLY A 137 15.55 -34.03 -14.98
C GLY A 137 15.94 -32.68 -14.39
N TRP A 138 15.27 -32.32 -13.31
CA TRP A 138 15.56 -31.20 -12.44
C TRP A 138 16.67 -31.57 -11.45
N ALA A 139 17.64 -30.67 -11.27
CA ALA A 139 18.57 -30.73 -10.15
C ALA A 139 17.83 -30.50 -8.83
N SER A 140 18.40 -30.97 -7.72
CA SER A 140 17.90 -30.59 -6.40
C SER A 140 18.12 -29.09 -6.13
N VAL A 141 17.19 -28.50 -5.40
CA VAL A 141 17.28 -27.12 -4.96
C VAL A 141 17.69 -27.09 -3.50
N TRP A 142 18.78 -26.38 -3.22
CA TRP A 142 19.37 -26.27 -1.91
C TRP A 142 19.26 -24.85 -1.38
N ALA A 143 19.09 -24.76 -0.06
CA ALA A 143 19.29 -23.56 0.72
C ALA A 143 20.52 -23.77 1.61
N LEU A 144 21.56 -22.98 1.38
CA LEU A 144 22.79 -22.95 2.15
C LEU A 144 22.61 -21.91 3.25
N HIS A 145 22.73 -22.33 4.50
CA HIS A 145 22.39 -21.48 5.63
C HIS A 145 23.31 -21.73 6.81
N ASP A 146 23.28 -20.80 7.75
CA ASP A 146 23.96 -21.02 9.02
C ASP A 146 23.10 -21.87 9.95
N ASN A 147 23.75 -22.56 10.89
CA ASN A 147 23.07 -23.25 11.98
C ASN A 147 23.14 -22.37 13.24
N PRO A 148 22.01 -22.01 13.87
CA PRO A 148 22.01 -21.12 15.04
C PRO A 148 22.81 -21.68 16.23
N GLN A 149 22.86 -23.00 16.41
CA GLN A 149 23.66 -23.62 17.46
C GLN A 149 25.15 -23.47 17.19
N ILE A 150 25.56 -23.61 15.92
CA ILE A 150 26.95 -23.46 15.50
C ILE A 150 27.38 -21.99 15.53
N ASN A 151 26.51 -21.07 15.12
CA ASN A 151 26.78 -19.63 15.18
C ASN A 151 27.02 -19.14 16.62
N ARG A 152 26.32 -19.68 17.62
CA ARG A 152 26.61 -19.36 19.04
C ARG A 152 28.06 -19.69 19.39
N VAL A 153 28.55 -20.84 18.95
CA VAL A 153 29.93 -21.28 19.19
C VAL A 153 30.94 -20.43 18.40
N ILE A 154 30.67 -20.15 17.13
CA ILE A 154 31.54 -19.29 16.29
C ILE A 154 31.68 -17.89 16.90
N HIS A 155 30.58 -17.31 17.36
CA HIS A 155 30.58 -15.99 17.99
C HIS A 155 31.21 -16.01 19.38
N SER A 156 31.11 -17.09 20.15
CA SER A 156 31.81 -17.21 21.45
C SER A 156 33.32 -17.39 21.30
N LEU A 157 33.79 -17.94 20.18
CA LEU A 157 35.22 -18.15 19.90
C LEU A 157 35.90 -16.96 19.22
N SER A 158 35.13 -15.98 18.74
CA SER A 158 35.67 -14.75 18.19
C SER A 158 36.00 -13.80 19.34
N PRO A 159 37.28 -13.51 19.65
CA PRO A 159 37.62 -12.52 20.65
C PRO A 159 37.17 -11.17 20.09
N HIS A 160 36.07 -10.62 20.59
CA HIS A 160 35.65 -9.29 20.21
C HIS A 160 36.67 -8.30 20.79
N LEU A 161 37.52 -7.70 19.95
CA LEU A 161 38.45 -6.63 20.35
C LEU A 161 37.73 -5.34 20.83
N GLU A 162 36.40 -5.31 20.93
CA GLU A 162 35.63 -4.11 21.32
C GLU A 162 34.53 -4.35 22.36
N ARG A 163 34.36 -5.54 22.94
CA ARG A 163 33.33 -5.75 23.99
C ARG A 163 33.84 -6.64 25.13
N SER A 164 34.13 -5.99 26.25
CA SER A 164 34.48 -6.58 27.54
C SER A 164 33.37 -7.53 28.05
N PRO A 165 33.72 -8.65 28.71
CA PRO A 165 32.78 -9.66 29.23
C PRO A 165 31.99 -9.23 30.47
N VAL A 166 32.16 -7.99 30.97
CA VAL A 166 31.61 -7.59 32.28
C VAL A 166 30.24 -6.89 32.18
N THR A 167 29.65 -6.74 30.99
CA THR A 167 28.36 -6.04 30.88
C THR A 167 27.50 -6.56 29.74
N THR A 168 26.91 -7.74 29.90
CA THR A 168 25.66 -8.03 29.17
C THR A 168 24.79 -8.96 30.01
N THR A 169 23.83 -8.37 30.69
CA THR A 169 22.63 -9.06 31.17
C THR A 169 21.95 -9.67 29.94
N SER A 170 21.92 -11.00 29.86
CA SER A 170 21.20 -11.72 28.81
C SER A 170 19.73 -11.29 28.80
N PRO A 171 19.17 -10.72 27.72
CA PRO A 171 17.73 -10.54 27.65
C PRO A 171 17.11 -11.88 27.26
N CYS A 172 16.50 -12.51 28.26
CA CYS A 172 15.58 -13.61 28.12
C CYS A 172 14.22 -13.10 27.59
N PHE A 173 14.09 -12.75 26.31
CA PHE A 173 12.74 -12.53 25.74
C PHE A 173 12.54 -13.04 24.32
N ARG A 174 11.39 -13.73 24.18
CA ARG A 174 10.67 -14.01 22.93
C ARG A 174 10.43 -12.68 22.20
N SER A 175 10.99 -12.54 21.00
CA SER A 175 10.55 -11.54 20.02
C SER A 175 10.84 -12.09 18.63
N PRO A 176 9.95 -11.83 17.65
CA PRO A 176 10.02 -12.45 16.34
C PRO A 176 11.32 -12.05 15.66
N ILE A 177 11.96 -13.02 15.01
CA ILE A 177 13.20 -12.85 14.26
C ILE A 177 12.90 -11.89 13.10
N THR A 178 13.14 -10.60 13.34
CA THR A 178 13.24 -9.60 12.29
C THR A 178 14.69 -9.56 11.87
N THR A 179 14.92 -9.82 10.58
CA THR A 179 16.22 -9.84 9.93
C THR A 179 16.86 -8.46 10.02
N HIS A 180 17.86 -8.31 10.89
CA HIS A 180 18.73 -7.15 10.83
C HIS A 180 19.64 -7.24 9.60
N THR A 181 19.51 -6.25 8.74
CA THR A 181 20.46 -5.92 7.67
C THR A 181 21.79 -5.52 8.28
N GLY A 182 22.83 -6.34 8.09
CA GLY A 182 24.16 -6.02 8.64
C GLY A 182 25.32 -6.75 7.98
N ALA A 183 25.95 -6.10 7.00
CA ALA A 183 27.40 -6.06 6.85
C ALA A 183 27.76 -4.94 5.85
N ARG A 184 28.38 -3.85 6.33
CA ARG A 184 28.94 -2.80 5.49
C ARG A 184 30.19 -3.37 4.79
N ALA A 185 30.09 -3.65 3.49
CA ALA A 185 31.18 -4.22 2.70
C ALA A 185 32.24 -3.16 2.37
N ARG A 186 33.51 -3.50 2.65
CA ARG A 186 34.69 -2.78 2.16
C ARG A 186 34.79 -2.93 0.64
N HIS A 187 35.02 -1.81 -0.05
CA HIS A 187 35.01 -1.71 -1.50
C HIS A 187 36.30 -2.20 -2.14
N HIS A 188 36.28 -3.40 -2.75
CA HIS A 188 37.21 -3.77 -3.82
C HIS A 188 36.37 -4.19 -5.03
N GLY A 189 36.29 -3.30 -6.02
CA GLY A 189 35.26 -3.32 -7.05
C GLY A 189 35.62 -4.17 -8.26
N ALA A 190 34.91 -5.29 -8.42
CA ALA A 190 34.28 -5.54 -9.71
C ALA A 190 33.47 -4.28 -10.06
N ALA A 191 33.51 -3.81 -11.32
CA ALA A 191 32.75 -2.64 -11.75
C ALA A 191 31.32 -2.75 -11.19
N ARG A 192 31.01 -1.91 -10.19
CA ARG A 192 29.75 -2.00 -9.44
C ARG A 192 28.65 -2.00 -10.50
N ARG A 193 27.79 -3.03 -10.52
CA ARG A 193 26.51 -2.89 -11.23
C ARG A 193 25.93 -1.57 -10.73
N ARG A 194 25.72 -0.61 -11.63
CA ARG A 194 25.19 0.70 -11.26
C ARG A 194 23.98 0.44 -10.36
N ALA A 195 23.96 1.08 -9.19
CA ALA A 195 22.80 1.00 -8.32
C ALA A 195 21.56 1.33 -9.16
N PRO A 196 20.45 0.58 -9.03
CA PRO A 196 19.28 0.82 -9.87
C PRO A 196 18.86 2.28 -9.72
N ASP A 197 18.51 2.92 -10.84
CA ASP A 197 18.18 4.35 -10.84
C ASP A 197 17.11 4.66 -9.77
N GLU A 198 17.40 5.61 -8.88
CA GLU A 198 16.54 5.89 -7.73
C GLU A 198 15.22 6.53 -8.15
N LYS A 199 15.24 7.38 -9.20
CA LYS A 199 14.02 8.01 -9.72
C LYS A 199 13.13 6.97 -10.40
N GLY A 200 13.71 6.11 -11.24
CA GLY A 200 13.03 4.98 -11.86
C GLY A 200 12.48 3.98 -10.83
N ARG A 201 13.22 3.68 -9.76
CA ARG A 201 12.71 2.84 -8.65
C ARG A 201 11.49 3.44 -7.96
N ARG A 202 11.49 4.74 -7.71
CA ARG A 202 10.34 5.45 -7.07
C ARG A 202 9.12 5.45 -7.97
N LEU A 203 9.30 5.72 -9.27
CA LEU A 203 8.22 5.65 -10.26
C LEU A 203 7.64 4.23 -10.32
N ALA A 204 8.50 3.20 -10.38
CA ALA A 204 8.07 1.80 -10.35
C ALA A 204 7.29 1.45 -9.08
N SER A 205 7.73 1.95 -7.93
CA SER A 205 7.05 1.70 -6.65
C SER A 205 5.65 2.30 -6.63
N ARG A 206 5.50 3.53 -7.14
CA ARG A 206 4.20 4.22 -7.20
C ARG A 206 3.27 3.56 -8.20
N TRP A 207 3.79 3.21 -9.38
CA TRP A 207 3.01 2.51 -10.40
C TRP A 207 2.48 1.18 -9.89
N ARG A 208 3.32 0.34 -9.26
CA ARG A 208 2.84 -0.94 -8.71
C ARG A 208 1.75 -0.81 -7.64
N ALA A 209 1.77 0.29 -6.88
CA ALA A 209 0.79 0.56 -5.82
C ALA A 209 -0.51 1.19 -6.35
N ASP A 210 -0.51 1.67 -7.60
CA ASP A 210 -1.66 2.29 -8.23
C ASP A 210 -2.74 1.23 -8.53
N PRO A 211 -4.01 1.48 -8.16
CA PRO A 211 -5.13 0.56 -8.39
C PRO A 211 -5.29 0.16 -9.86
N ASP A 212 -5.09 1.10 -10.79
CA ASP A 212 -5.38 0.95 -12.23
C ASP A 212 -4.24 0.28 -13.00
N THR A 213 -3.18 -0.12 -12.29
CA THR A 213 -2.01 -0.73 -12.89
C THR A 213 -2.28 -2.16 -13.35
N PRO A 214 -1.84 -2.53 -14.58
CA PRO A 214 -2.00 -3.89 -15.09
C PRO A 214 -1.40 -4.94 -14.15
N PRO A 215 -2.04 -6.12 -13.98
CA PRO A 215 -1.54 -7.16 -13.07
C PRO A 215 -0.09 -7.58 -13.34
N TRP A 216 0.33 -7.58 -14.61
CA TRP A 216 1.69 -7.96 -15.00
C TRP A 216 2.78 -7.00 -14.53
N ALA A 217 2.47 -5.73 -14.32
CA ALA A 217 3.43 -4.75 -13.81
C ALA A 217 3.78 -5.02 -12.34
N ARG A 218 2.87 -5.66 -11.60
CA ARG A 218 3.07 -6.04 -10.18
C ARG A 218 3.97 -7.26 -10.00
N MET A 219 4.13 -8.10 -11.03
CA MET A 219 4.88 -9.36 -11.00
C MET A 219 6.38 -9.18 -10.70
N TYR A 220 6.99 -8.06 -11.10
CA TYR A 220 8.42 -7.81 -10.92
C TYR A 220 8.72 -6.77 -9.83
N THR A 221 9.91 -6.87 -9.24
CA THR A 221 10.36 -5.94 -8.18
C THR A 221 10.59 -4.52 -8.74
N THR A 222 10.50 -3.50 -7.88
CA THR A 222 10.77 -2.10 -8.25
C THR A 222 12.18 -1.91 -8.81
N GLY A 223 13.16 -2.68 -8.32
CA GLY A 223 14.54 -2.67 -8.83
C GLY A 223 14.66 -3.20 -10.26
N SER A 224 13.80 -4.14 -10.67
CA SER A 224 13.79 -4.70 -12.03
C SER A 224 13.27 -3.70 -13.07
N TRP A 225 12.33 -2.83 -12.68
CA TRP A 225 11.76 -1.78 -13.53
C TRP A 225 12.62 -0.51 -13.61
N ALA A 226 13.48 -0.30 -12.61
CA ALA A 226 14.17 0.97 -12.39
C ALA A 226 15.00 1.45 -13.58
N GLY A 227 15.69 0.53 -14.27
CA GLY A 227 16.49 0.88 -15.44
C GLY A 227 15.63 1.36 -16.62
N MET A 228 14.52 0.68 -16.88
CA MET A 228 13.63 1.02 -18.00
C MET A 228 12.85 2.31 -17.73
N LEU A 229 12.51 2.55 -16.46
CA LEU A 229 11.76 3.74 -16.03
C LEU A 229 12.65 4.94 -15.69
N ALA A 230 13.98 4.84 -15.78
CA ALA A 230 14.89 5.93 -15.44
C ALA A 230 14.68 7.17 -16.33
N ALA A 231 14.61 7.00 -17.65
CA ALA A 231 14.39 8.09 -18.59
C ALA A 231 12.97 8.69 -18.48
N PRO A 232 11.89 7.88 -18.43
CA PRO A 232 10.53 8.38 -18.12
C PRO A 232 10.46 9.15 -16.80
N ALA A 233 11.07 8.63 -15.73
CA ALA A 233 11.08 9.30 -14.43
C ALA A 233 11.88 10.62 -14.45
N ALA A 234 12.95 10.69 -15.26
CA ALA A 234 13.70 11.93 -15.46
C ALA A 234 12.88 12.97 -16.24
N ALA A 235 12.03 12.53 -17.17
CA ALA A 235 11.08 13.36 -17.90
C ALA A 235 9.81 13.73 -17.09
N GLY A 236 9.72 13.29 -15.83
CA GLY A 236 8.63 13.65 -14.92
C GLY A 236 7.37 12.79 -15.05
N TRP A 237 7.46 11.60 -15.63
CA TRP A 237 6.31 10.70 -15.77
C TRP A 237 5.74 10.25 -14.42
N THR A 238 4.42 10.10 -14.38
CA THR A 238 3.63 9.59 -13.24
C THR A 238 3.16 8.15 -13.50
N PRO A 239 2.65 7.43 -12.48
CA PRO A 239 1.97 6.16 -12.67
C PRO A 239 0.85 6.20 -13.72
N ALA A 240 0.05 7.28 -13.71
CA ALA A 240 -1.04 7.48 -14.65
C ALA A 240 -0.53 7.52 -16.11
N ASP A 241 0.62 8.15 -16.36
CA ASP A 241 1.24 8.16 -17.69
C ASP A 241 1.60 6.75 -18.19
N LEU A 242 2.08 5.88 -17.30
CA LEU A 242 2.41 4.49 -17.66
C LEU A 242 1.16 3.66 -17.93
N THR A 243 0.08 3.89 -17.18
CA THR A 243 -1.20 3.21 -17.40
C THR A 243 -1.88 3.72 -18.67
N ALA A 244 -1.86 5.04 -18.92
CA ALA A 244 -2.33 5.65 -20.15
C ALA A 244 -1.56 5.13 -21.37
N LEU A 245 -0.22 5.03 -21.29
CA LEU A 245 0.60 4.42 -22.34
C LEU A 245 0.15 2.98 -22.69
N VAL A 246 -0.19 2.19 -21.68
CA VAL A 246 -0.69 0.83 -21.89
C VAL A 246 -2.09 0.86 -22.53
N ALA A 247 -2.96 1.76 -22.09
CA ALA A 247 -4.30 1.93 -22.66
C ALA A 247 -4.25 2.39 -24.13
N ASP A 248 -3.39 3.35 -24.46
CA ASP A 248 -3.20 3.85 -25.83
C ASP A 248 -2.74 2.74 -26.77
N TRP A 249 -1.77 1.93 -26.32
CA TRP A 249 -1.30 0.78 -27.08
C TRP A 249 -2.39 -0.28 -27.31
N LEU A 250 -3.26 -0.51 -26.32
CA LEU A 250 -4.42 -1.38 -26.51
C LEU A 250 -5.45 -0.75 -27.47
N GLY A 251 -5.60 0.58 -27.42
CA GLY A 251 -6.47 1.36 -28.29
C GLY A 251 -6.07 1.31 -29.77
N THR A 252 -4.80 1.09 -30.10
CA THR A 252 -4.35 0.87 -31.49
C THR A 252 -4.65 -0.53 -32.02
N GLY A 253 -5.38 -1.36 -31.27
CA GLY A 253 -5.78 -2.71 -31.67
C GLY A 253 -4.75 -3.79 -31.32
N HIS A 254 -3.68 -3.44 -30.58
CA HIS A 254 -2.78 -4.45 -30.03
C HIS A 254 -3.39 -5.14 -28.81
N TRP A 255 -3.00 -6.39 -28.58
CA TRP A 255 -3.46 -7.17 -27.46
C TRP A 255 -2.31 -7.51 -26.51
N ILE A 256 -2.55 -7.35 -25.20
CA ILE A 256 -1.60 -7.71 -24.15
C ILE A 256 -2.23 -8.81 -23.29
N PRO A 257 -1.56 -9.98 -23.12
CA PRO A 257 -1.99 -10.98 -22.15
C PRO A 257 -1.92 -10.45 -20.71
N ASN A 258 -2.83 -10.89 -19.84
CA ASN A 258 -2.81 -10.56 -18.41
C ASN A 258 -1.49 -10.94 -17.71
N ALA A 259 -0.81 -11.98 -18.20
CA ALA A 259 0.52 -12.41 -17.77
C ALA A 259 1.43 -12.56 -19.01
N PRO A 260 2.00 -11.46 -19.54
CA PRO A 260 2.89 -11.52 -20.68
C PRO A 260 4.19 -12.24 -20.27
N ALA A 261 4.73 -13.08 -21.16
CA ALA A 261 5.95 -13.82 -20.87
C ALA A 261 7.14 -12.88 -20.60
N ARG A 262 7.23 -11.71 -21.24
CA ARG A 262 8.35 -10.76 -21.05
C ARG A 262 7.86 -9.35 -20.68
N PRO A 263 7.38 -9.10 -19.45
CA PRO A 263 6.78 -7.81 -19.10
C PRO A 263 7.76 -6.62 -19.18
N ILE A 264 9.03 -6.84 -18.81
CA ILE A 264 10.07 -5.80 -18.93
C ILE A 264 10.35 -5.47 -20.40
N ALA A 265 10.41 -6.48 -21.27
CA ALA A 265 10.61 -6.25 -22.70
C ALA A 265 9.38 -5.59 -23.34
N LEU A 266 8.18 -5.98 -22.93
CA LEU A 266 6.91 -5.37 -23.34
C LEU A 266 6.88 -3.87 -22.98
N LEU A 267 7.27 -3.50 -21.76
CA LEU A 267 7.37 -2.09 -21.40
C LEU A 267 8.41 -1.36 -22.26
N GLY A 268 9.53 -2.03 -22.57
CA GLY A 268 10.51 -1.50 -23.52
C GLY A 268 9.91 -1.26 -24.92
N THR A 269 9.08 -2.17 -25.43
CA THR A 269 8.41 -1.99 -26.73
C THR A 269 7.35 -0.89 -26.70
N LEU A 270 6.59 -0.78 -25.61
CA LEU A 270 5.62 0.30 -25.39
C LEU A 270 6.31 1.66 -25.39
N LEU A 271 7.42 1.79 -24.65
CA LEU A 271 8.21 3.01 -24.60
C LEU A 271 8.86 3.33 -25.94
N ALA A 272 9.36 2.33 -26.67
CA ALA A 272 9.93 2.51 -28.01
C ALA A 272 8.87 2.98 -29.02
N TRP A 273 7.66 2.41 -28.97
CA TRP A 273 6.54 2.83 -29.81
C TRP A 273 6.08 4.26 -29.49
N HIS A 274 6.02 4.61 -28.21
CA HIS A 274 5.69 5.97 -27.82
C HIS A 274 6.77 6.95 -28.30
N THR A 275 8.04 6.62 -28.07
CA THR A 275 9.17 7.47 -28.45
C THR A 275 9.45 7.54 -29.96
N SER A 276 8.87 6.65 -30.77
CA SER A 276 8.96 6.76 -32.23
C SER A 276 8.01 7.80 -32.82
N HIS A 277 6.97 8.20 -32.08
CA HIS A 277 5.96 9.18 -32.53
C HIS A 277 5.95 10.46 -31.68
N ASN A 278 6.37 10.37 -30.42
CA ASN A 278 6.30 11.44 -29.43
C ASN A 278 7.65 11.61 -28.70
N SER A 279 7.89 12.77 -28.11
CA SER A 279 9.03 12.94 -27.19
C SER A 279 8.73 12.27 -25.84
N LEU A 280 9.77 11.92 -25.09
CA LEU A 280 9.63 11.56 -23.66
C LEU A 280 9.07 12.71 -22.82
N SER A 281 9.17 13.95 -23.29
CA SER A 281 8.55 15.11 -22.65
C SER A 281 7.03 15.15 -22.82
N ASP A 282 6.50 14.49 -23.86
CA ASP A 282 5.08 14.43 -24.15
C ASP A 282 4.46 13.32 -23.29
N ARG A 283 3.93 13.71 -22.13
CA ARG A 283 3.40 12.79 -21.13
C ARG A 283 2.01 12.27 -21.54
N PRO A 284 1.79 10.94 -21.66
CA PRO A 284 0.52 10.36 -22.11
C PRO A 284 -0.71 10.81 -21.32
N ALA A 285 -0.65 10.89 -19.99
CA ALA A 285 -1.80 11.25 -19.16
C ALA A 285 -1.94 12.77 -18.93
N ALA A 286 -1.03 13.60 -19.43
CA ALA A 286 -1.02 15.03 -19.10
C ALA A 286 -2.28 15.78 -19.57
N LEU A 287 -2.87 15.38 -20.71
CA LEU A 287 -4.11 15.99 -21.20
C LEU A 287 -5.31 15.65 -20.32
N ASP A 288 -5.40 14.40 -19.85
CA ASP A 288 -6.50 13.97 -18.98
C ASP A 288 -6.32 14.51 -17.54
N GLU A 289 -5.09 14.54 -17.02
CA GLU A 289 -4.76 15.21 -15.75
C GLU A 289 -5.17 16.71 -15.78
N ALA A 290 -4.93 17.39 -16.91
CA ALA A 290 -5.33 18.80 -17.09
C ALA A 290 -6.86 18.98 -17.11
N ARG A 291 -7.58 18.09 -17.79
CA ARG A 291 -9.06 18.08 -17.82
C ARG A 291 -9.64 17.84 -16.43
N GLU A 292 -9.12 16.87 -15.69
CA GLU A 292 -9.55 16.57 -14.32
C GLU A 292 -9.22 17.70 -13.34
N ALA A 293 -8.06 18.34 -13.49
CA ALA A 293 -7.70 19.51 -12.69
C ALA A 293 -8.66 20.68 -12.96
N GLN A 294 -9.04 20.90 -14.22
CA GLN A 294 -10.02 21.91 -14.60
C GLN A 294 -11.41 21.59 -14.03
N ALA A 295 -11.84 20.33 -14.08
CA ALA A 295 -13.10 19.88 -13.48
C ALA A 295 -13.13 20.10 -11.96
N ARG A 296 -12.05 19.71 -11.25
CA ARG A 296 -11.92 19.94 -9.80
C ARG A 296 -11.92 21.42 -9.44
N ALA A 297 -11.23 22.25 -10.22
CA ALA A 297 -11.25 23.70 -10.02
C ALA A 297 -12.67 24.28 -10.21
N ALA A 298 -13.41 23.79 -11.21
CA ALA A 298 -14.80 24.20 -11.43
C ALA A 298 -15.73 23.76 -10.28
N GLU A 299 -15.54 22.55 -9.73
CA GLU A 299 -16.29 22.07 -8.57
C GLU A 299 -15.99 22.88 -7.31
N GLN A 300 -14.71 23.17 -7.05
CA GLN A 300 -14.32 24.02 -5.92
C GLN A 300 -14.90 25.42 -6.04
N ALA A 301 -14.90 26.00 -7.25
CA ALA A 301 -15.53 27.30 -7.51
C ALA A 301 -17.05 27.25 -7.25
N ARG A 302 -17.74 26.19 -7.69
CA ARG A 302 -19.18 25.99 -7.42
C ARG A 302 -19.46 25.83 -5.93
N ALA A 303 -18.63 25.08 -5.20
CA ALA A 303 -18.77 24.88 -3.76
C ALA A 303 -18.58 26.18 -2.99
N ALA A 304 -17.55 26.97 -3.35
CA ALA A 304 -17.30 28.29 -2.77
C ALA A 304 -18.46 29.27 -3.04
N ALA A 305 -18.97 29.30 -4.29
CA ALA A 305 -20.12 30.12 -4.64
C ALA A 305 -21.39 29.71 -3.87
N ALA A 306 -21.63 28.40 -3.72
CA ALA A 306 -22.75 27.89 -2.93
C ALA A 306 -22.61 28.26 -1.44
N GLU A 307 -21.41 28.24 -0.88
CA GLU A 307 -21.17 28.68 0.49
C GLU A 307 -21.41 30.18 0.67
N GLN A 308 -20.93 31.01 -0.28
CA GLN A 308 -21.21 32.44 -0.29
C GLN A 308 -22.71 32.71 -0.36
N ALA A 309 -23.44 32.07 -1.27
CA ALA A 309 -24.89 32.20 -1.38
C ALA A 309 -25.62 31.79 -0.09
N ARG A 310 -25.16 30.73 0.60
CA ARG A 310 -25.70 30.34 1.92
C ARG A 310 -25.46 31.40 2.98
N ARG A 311 -24.27 32.02 3.01
CA ARG A 311 -23.94 33.11 3.95
C ARG A 311 -24.82 34.33 3.69
N GLU A 312 -24.93 34.77 2.43
CA GLU A 312 -25.79 35.88 2.03
C GLU A 312 -27.25 35.63 2.38
N HIS A 313 -27.75 34.42 2.13
CA HIS A 313 -29.12 34.05 2.50
C HIS A 313 -29.31 34.01 4.02
N ALA A 314 -28.33 33.54 4.79
CA ALA A 314 -28.38 33.58 6.25
C ALA A 314 -28.39 35.01 6.80
N GLU A 315 -27.55 35.90 6.26
CA GLU A 315 -27.53 37.33 6.58
C GLU A 315 -28.83 38.03 6.18
N GLY A 316 -29.38 37.69 5.00
CA GLY A 316 -30.68 38.16 4.55
C GLY A 316 -31.80 37.75 5.50
N ARG A 317 -31.82 36.47 5.94
CA ARG A 317 -32.77 35.99 6.94
C ARG A 317 -32.59 36.67 8.30
N ALA A 318 -31.36 36.91 8.73
CA ALA A 318 -31.08 37.62 9.98
C ALA A 318 -31.60 39.06 9.92
N ARG A 319 -31.34 39.78 8.82
CA ARG A 319 -31.88 41.12 8.55
C ARG A 319 -33.42 41.11 8.52
N GLY A 320 -34.03 40.13 7.83
CA GLY A 320 -35.48 39.97 7.78
C GLY A 320 -36.09 39.71 9.16
N LYS A 321 -35.46 38.85 9.98
CA LYS A 321 -35.89 38.58 11.36
C LYS A 321 -35.76 39.83 12.23
N ALA A 322 -34.65 40.55 12.12
CA ALA A 322 -34.43 41.80 12.85
C ALA A 322 -35.45 42.89 12.46
N ALA A 323 -35.79 43.01 11.18
CA ALA A 323 -36.87 43.90 10.74
C ALA A 323 -38.24 43.45 11.27
N ALA A 324 -38.50 42.15 11.28
CA ALA A 324 -39.74 41.58 11.80
C ALA A 324 -39.89 41.71 13.33
N THR A 325 -38.80 41.84 14.09
CA THR A 325 -38.81 42.10 15.54
C THR A 325 -38.37 43.53 15.89
N GLY A 326 -38.25 44.40 14.89
CA GLY A 326 -37.67 45.73 15.04
C GLY A 326 -38.63 46.77 15.62
N PRO A 327 -38.11 47.96 15.99
CA PRO A 327 -38.90 49.04 16.58
C PRO A 327 -40.05 49.51 15.68
N GLY A 328 -39.91 49.38 14.36
CA GLY A 328 -40.99 49.70 13.41
C GLY A 328 -42.24 48.82 13.56
N ARG A 329 -42.08 47.52 13.85
CA ARG A 329 -43.23 46.64 14.15
C ARG A 329 -43.86 47.01 15.49
N ALA A 330 -43.05 47.25 16.51
CA ALA A 330 -43.55 47.68 17.81
C ALA A 330 -44.39 48.97 17.69
N ALA A 331 -43.87 49.98 16.97
CA ALA A 331 -44.58 51.23 16.68
C ALA A 331 -45.89 50.99 15.88
N ALA A 332 -45.90 50.08 14.91
CA ALA A 332 -47.11 49.73 14.16
C ALA A 332 -48.18 49.05 15.04
N PHE A 333 -47.78 48.15 15.95
CA PHE A 333 -48.70 47.51 16.90
C PHE A 333 -49.20 48.49 17.95
N GLU A 334 -48.38 49.44 18.39
CA GLU A 334 -48.82 50.55 19.26
C GLU A 334 -49.84 51.45 18.56
N ALA A 335 -49.59 51.82 17.29
CA ALA A 335 -50.54 52.58 16.48
C ALA A 335 -51.86 51.82 16.31
N LEU A 336 -51.81 50.49 16.10
CA LEU A 336 -53.02 49.66 16.04
C LEU A 336 -53.75 49.61 17.39
N ALA A 337 -53.02 49.47 18.49
CA ALA A 337 -53.59 49.45 19.84
C ALA A 337 -54.27 50.78 20.19
N THR A 338 -53.65 51.91 19.85
CA THR A 338 -54.25 53.24 20.04
C THR A 338 -55.50 53.42 19.17
N ALA A 339 -55.47 52.98 17.90
CA ALA A 339 -56.64 52.99 17.03
C ALA A 339 -57.79 52.12 17.58
N ARG A 340 -57.47 50.92 18.10
CA ARG A 340 -58.45 50.04 18.76
C ARG A 340 -59.05 50.68 20.02
N LYS A 341 -58.23 51.31 20.87
CA LYS A 341 -58.72 52.06 22.05
C LYS A 341 -59.66 53.18 21.65
N ARG A 342 -59.32 53.98 20.62
CA ARG A 342 -60.19 55.04 20.09
C ARG A 342 -61.49 54.48 19.53
N ALA A 343 -61.45 53.36 18.80
CA ALA A 343 -62.64 52.70 18.28
C ALA A 343 -63.54 52.15 19.40
N ALA A 344 -62.95 51.51 20.42
CA ALA A 344 -63.69 51.04 21.60
C ALA A 344 -64.33 52.21 22.35
N HIS A 345 -63.59 53.32 22.56
CA HIS A 345 -64.12 54.52 23.18
C HIS A 345 -65.31 55.09 22.40
N ARG A 346 -65.20 55.21 21.07
CA ARG A 346 -66.32 55.64 20.21
C ARG A 346 -67.53 54.73 20.32
N ARG A 347 -67.34 53.40 20.42
CA ARG A 347 -68.44 52.45 20.64
C ARG A 347 -69.08 52.64 22.01
N THR A 348 -68.28 52.82 23.07
CA THR A 348 -68.81 53.07 24.42
C THR A 348 -69.54 54.40 24.51
N THR A 349 -69.05 55.46 23.85
CA THR A 349 -69.73 56.75 23.83
C THR A 349 -71.02 56.70 23.01
N ALA A 350 -71.02 55.98 21.87
CA ALA A 350 -72.23 55.76 21.08
C ALA A 350 -73.27 54.95 21.86
N ALA A 351 -72.86 53.88 22.54
CA ALA A 351 -73.73 53.09 23.40
C ALA A 351 -74.27 53.91 24.60
N ALA A 352 -73.44 54.77 25.21
CA ALA A 352 -73.87 55.67 26.27
C ALA A 352 -74.87 56.72 25.77
N ALA A 353 -74.67 57.27 24.57
CA ALA A 353 -75.60 58.20 23.94
C ALA A 353 -76.93 57.50 23.58
N GLU A 354 -76.89 56.26 23.08
CA GLU A 354 -78.08 55.47 22.80
C GLU A 354 -78.84 55.12 24.10
N GLN A 355 -78.13 54.77 25.17
CA GLN A 355 -78.72 54.53 26.48
C GLN A 355 -79.36 55.80 27.05
N ALA A 356 -78.70 56.96 26.95
CA ALA A 356 -79.25 58.25 27.36
C ALA A 356 -80.51 58.61 26.55
N ALA A 357 -80.51 58.36 25.23
CA ALA A 357 -81.68 58.57 24.38
C ALA A 357 -82.84 57.62 24.72
N ARG A 358 -82.57 56.40 25.21
CA ARG A 358 -83.60 55.48 25.73
C ARG A 358 -84.11 55.89 27.12
N ASP A 359 -83.23 56.40 27.98
CA ASP A 359 -83.56 56.81 29.34
C ASP A 359 -84.30 58.16 29.38
N GLU A 360 -84.10 59.04 28.41
CA GLU A 360 -84.75 60.35 28.30
C GLU A 360 -86.29 60.27 28.25
N PRO A 361 -86.94 59.45 27.40
CA PRO A 361 -88.39 59.28 27.41
C PRO A 361 -88.88 58.61 28.69
N VAL A 362 -88.11 57.70 29.31
CA VAL A 362 -88.46 57.10 30.61
C VAL A 362 -88.40 58.15 31.73
N ALA A 363 -87.39 59.02 31.73
CA ALA A 363 -87.27 60.13 32.67
C ALA A 363 -88.35 61.20 32.45
N HIS A 364 -88.71 61.48 31.19
CA HIS A 364 -89.83 62.34 30.83
C HIS A 364 -91.16 61.76 31.33
N ALA A 365 -91.41 60.45 31.13
CA ALA A 365 -92.58 59.76 31.66
C ALA A 365 -92.63 59.77 33.20
N ARG A 366 -91.49 59.60 33.88
CA ARG A 366 -91.41 59.73 35.35
C ARG A 366 -91.70 61.16 35.83
N ARG A 367 -91.23 62.19 35.10
CA ARG A 367 -91.54 63.61 35.38
C ARG A 367 -93.01 63.93 35.13
N ALA A 368 -93.59 63.45 34.03
CA ALA A 368 -95.02 63.59 33.71
C ALA A 368 -95.90 62.90 34.76
N ARG A 369 -95.50 61.72 35.27
CA ARG A 369 -96.22 61.01 36.34
C ARG A 369 -96.14 61.72 37.69
N ARG A 370 -95.00 62.37 38.02
CA ARG A 370 -94.91 63.26 39.19
C ARG A 370 -95.77 64.51 39.03
N GLY A 371 -95.77 65.12 37.84
CA GLY A 371 -96.65 66.26 37.51
C GLY A 371 -98.14 65.91 37.55
N ALA A 372 -98.53 64.71 37.10
CA ALA A 372 -99.89 64.21 37.20
C ALA A 372 -100.31 63.96 38.67
N ASN A 373 -99.42 63.43 39.52
CA ASN A 373 -99.69 63.30 40.96
C ASN A 373 -99.85 64.66 41.66
N ASP A 374 -99.15 65.71 41.22
CA ASP A 374 -99.35 67.08 41.73
C ASP A 374 -100.65 67.72 41.18
N PHE A 375 -101.07 67.37 39.96
CA PHE A 375 -102.33 67.82 39.36
C PHE A 375 -103.55 67.22 40.09
N TYR A 376 -103.54 65.91 40.36
CA TYR A 376 -104.58 65.26 41.17
C TYR A 376 -104.63 65.74 42.64
N ARG A 377 -103.59 66.42 43.13
CA ARG A 377 -103.57 67.03 44.48
C ARG A 377 -104.21 68.42 44.51
N ARG A 378 -104.32 69.12 43.39
CA ARG A 378 -104.88 70.48 43.30
C ARG A 378 -106.38 70.51 43.00
N ASP A 379 -106.93 69.48 42.36
CA ASP A 379 -108.36 69.41 42.01
C ASP A 379 -109.28 68.90 43.13
N LEU A 380 -108.75 68.57 44.31
CA LEU A 380 -109.54 68.19 45.50
C LEU A 380 -109.92 69.38 46.41
N TRP A 381 -109.71 70.63 45.96
CA TRP A 381 -109.99 71.86 46.74
C TRP A 381 -110.80 72.92 45.98
N ARG A 382 -111.79 72.53 45.18
CA ARG A 382 -112.87 73.45 44.77
C ARG A 382 -114.23 72.81 44.82
#